data_AF-A0A183A1V5-F1
#
_entry.id   AF-A0A183A1V5-F1
#
_cell.length_a   1.000
_cell.length_b   1.000
_cell.length_c   1.000
_cell.angle_alpha   90.00
_cell.angle_beta   90.00
_cell.angle_gamma   90.00
#
_symmetry.space_group_name_H-M   'P 1'
#
loop_
_entity.id
_entity.type
_entity.pdbx_description
1 polymer ?
#
loop_
_entity_poly.entity_id
_entity_poly.type
_entity_poly.pdbx_seq_one_letter_code
_entity_poly.pdbx_strand_id
1 'polypeptide(L)'
;MTHSLQHKMAKWLVIVLEPVHRSMVKHTVKDSFELVDIFNKINIEGKHMASFDVHSLFTNVPVREVIQIIWDDVEKENIRLCPLVSVLERLLLLCTNDVSFSLQGNAYRQIDGAATGSPLGPALTDFFMAHLEEKGTNILVITES
;
A
#
# COMPACT_ATOMS: atom_id res chain seq x y z
N MET A 1 -11.25 -7.28 -14.45
CA MET A 1 -11.90 -8.19 -13.47
C MET A 1 -12.82 -7.41 -12.54
N THR A 2 -14.01 -6.97 -12.98
CA THR A 2 -14.91 -6.10 -12.18
C THR A 2 -16.07 -6.83 -11.49
N HIS A 3 -16.23 -8.14 -11.72
CA HIS A 3 -17.39 -8.92 -11.24
C HIS A 3 -17.05 -10.21 -10.47
N SER A 4 -15.78 -10.48 -10.18
CA SER A 4 -15.40 -11.68 -9.43
C SER A 4 -15.66 -11.53 -7.93
N LEU A 5 -15.84 -12.65 -7.23
CA LEU A 5 -16.02 -12.65 -5.77
C LEU A 5 -14.82 -12.02 -5.05
N GLN A 6 -13.61 -12.30 -5.55
CA GLN A 6 -12.36 -11.74 -5.05
C GLN A 6 -12.36 -10.21 -5.16
N HIS A 7 -12.92 -9.63 -6.21
CA HIS A 7 -12.98 -8.18 -6.38
C HIS A 7 -13.89 -7.52 -5.32
N LYS A 8 -15.04 -8.12 -4.99
CA LYS A 8 -15.92 -7.62 -3.93
C LYS A 8 -15.28 -7.75 -2.56
N MET A 9 -14.62 -8.88 -2.30
CA MET A 9 -13.88 -9.12 -1.06
C MET A 9 -12.72 -8.12 -0.91
N ALA A 10 -11.96 -7.87 -1.96
CA ALA A 10 -10.88 -6.88 -1.96
C ALA A 10 -11.39 -5.47 -1.60
N LYS A 11 -12.52 -5.03 -2.18
CA LYS A 11 -13.13 -3.73 -1.81
C LYS A 11 -13.50 -3.66 -0.33
N TRP A 12 -14.10 -4.73 0.19
CA TRP A 12 -14.47 -4.79 1.59
C TRP A 12 -13.24 -4.80 2.51
N LEU A 13 -12.17 -5.51 2.13
CA LEU A 13 -10.91 -5.52 2.88
C LEU A 13 -10.26 -4.14 2.95
N VAL A 14 -10.32 -3.34 1.89
CA VAL A 14 -9.85 -1.94 1.93
C VAL A 14 -10.59 -1.13 3.00
N ILE A 15 -11.90 -1.32 3.16
CA ILE A 15 -12.69 -0.64 4.20
C ILE A 15 -12.26 -1.11 5.59
N VAL A 16 -12.05 -2.42 5.78
CA VAL A 16 -11.59 -3.00 7.05
C VAL A 16 -10.22 -2.46 7.44
N LEU A 17 -9.33 -2.24 6.47
CA LEU A 17 -7.96 -1.78 6.68
C LEU A 17 -7.82 -0.27 6.81
N GLU A 18 -8.89 0.51 6.62
CA GLU A 18 -8.83 1.98 6.69
C GLU A 18 -8.25 2.52 8.01
N PRO A 19 -8.57 1.97 9.20
CA PRO A 19 -7.97 2.44 10.44
C PRO A 19 -6.44 2.27 10.47
N VAL A 20 -5.94 1.18 9.87
CA VAL A 20 -4.49 0.93 9.78
C VAL A 20 -3.85 1.82 8.72
N HIS A 21 -4.53 2.02 7.59
CA HIS A 21 -4.07 2.93 6.53
C HIS A 21 -3.86 4.34 7.08
N ARG A 22 -4.85 4.86 7.81
CA ARG A 22 -4.76 6.16 8.47
C ARG A 22 -3.66 6.23 9.54
N SER A 23 -3.37 5.11 10.20
CA SER A 23 -2.30 5.01 11.20
C SER A 23 -0.92 5.08 10.56
N MET A 24 -0.71 4.35 9.46
CA MET A 24 0.61 4.19 8.84
C MET A 24 0.95 5.27 7.81
N VAL A 25 0.00 5.61 6.94
CA VAL A 25 0.25 6.41 5.73
C VAL A 25 0.14 7.90 6.06
N LYS A 26 1.23 8.46 6.62
CA LYS A 26 1.29 9.84 7.13
C LYS A 26 1.90 10.85 6.15
N HIS A 27 2.69 10.38 5.19
CA HIS A 27 3.53 11.22 4.34
C HIS A 27 3.09 11.21 2.88
N THR A 28 1.82 11.57 2.66
CA THR A 28 1.26 11.68 1.31
C THR A 28 0.82 13.11 1.04
N VAL A 29 1.14 13.61 -0.15
CA VAL A 29 0.61 14.86 -0.70
C VAL A 29 -0.38 14.52 -1.80
N LYS A 30 -1.49 15.25 -1.87
CA LYS A 30 -2.54 15.01 -2.85
C LYS A 30 -2.13 15.42 -4.26
N ASP A 31 -1.42 16.54 -4.37
CA ASP A 31 -1.01 17.12 -5.64
C ASP A 31 0.21 18.04 -5.48
N SER A 32 0.72 18.51 -6.62
CA SER A 32 1.88 19.40 -6.67
C SER A 32 1.62 20.76 -6.02
N PHE A 33 0.38 21.22 -5.94
CA PHE A 33 0.05 22.51 -5.31
C PHE A 33 0.18 22.40 -3.79
N GLU A 34 -0.31 21.30 -3.20
CA GLU A 34 -0.10 21.02 -1.79
C GLU A 34 1.39 20.91 -1.43
N LEU A 35 2.20 20.30 -2.31
CA LEU A 35 3.64 20.23 -2.12
C LEU A 35 4.30 21.63 -2.12
N VAL A 36 3.91 22.50 -3.06
CA VAL A 36 4.38 23.90 -3.09
C VAL A 36 3.99 24.64 -1.81
N ASP A 37 2.77 24.44 -1.31
CA ASP A 37 2.32 25.02 -0.05
C ASP A 37 3.14 24.54 1.14
N ILE A 38 3.60 23.28 1.15
CA ILE A 38 4.52 22.75 2.18
C ILE A 38 5.89 23.41 2.05
N PHE A 39 6.45 23.51 0.85
CA PHE A 39 7.75 24.15 0.62
C PHE A 39 7.79 25.61 1.03
N ASN A 40 6.71 26.34 0.81
CA ASN A 40 6.60 27.73 1.25
C ASN A 40 6.56 27.90 2.77
N LYS A 41 6.28 26.83 3.53
CA LYS A 41 6.18 26.84 5.00
C LYS A 41 7.44 26.35 5.71
N ILE A 42 8.39 25.74 5.00
CA ILE A 42 9.62 25.19 5.59
C ILE A 42 10.84 26.00 5.17
N ASN A 43 11.81 26.17 6.07
CA ASN A 43 13.10 26.73 5.67
C ASN A 43 13.87 25.67 4.85
N ILE A 44 14.15 25.98 3.58
CA ILE A 44 14.88 25.13 2.64
C ILE A 44 16.36 25.52 2.50
N GLU A 45 16.80 26.61 3.15
CA GLU A 45 18.19 27.05 3.07
C GLU A 45 19.16 25.97 3.57
N GLY A 46 20.17 25.66 2.77
CA GLY A 46 21.16 24.61 3.07
C GLY A 46 20.63 23.17 2.97
N LYS A 47 19.41 22.94 2.44
CA LYS A 47 18.86 21.60 2.22
C LYS A 47 18.99 21.17 0.76
N HIS A 48 19.08 19.86 0.56
CA HIS A 48 19.08 19.24 -0.77
C HIS A 48 17.78 18.46 -0.98
N MET A 49 17.29 18.50 -2.21
CA MET A 49 16.15 17.71 -2.65
C MET A 49 16.64 16.54 -3.48
N ALA A 50 16.07 15.36 -3.22
CA ALA A 50 16.28 14.16 -4.02
C ALA A 50 14.92 13.55 -4.35
N SER A 51 14.73 13.15 -5.61
CA SER A 51 13.54 12.42 -6.07
C SER A 51 13.96 10.98 -6.35
N PHE A 52 13.11 10.06 -5.92
CA PHE A 52 13.31 8.62 -6.11
C PHE A 52 12.07 8.05 -6.78
N ASP A 53 12.29 7.26 -7.82
CA ASP A 53 11.22 6.55 -8.51
C ASP A 53 11.26 5.06 -8.13
N VAL A 54 10.09 4.48 -7.86
CA VAL A 54 9.98 3.07 -7.47
C VAL A 54 9.61 2.23 -8.69
N HIS A 55 10.56 1.44 -9.15
CA HIS A 55 10.35 0.60 -10.32
C HIS A 55 9.38 -0.56 -10.05
N SER A 56 8.29 -0.60 -10.81
CA SER A 56 7.27 -1.65 -10.80
C SER A 56 6.70 -1.97 -9.40
N LEU A 57 6.32 -0.93 -8.65
CA LEU A 57 5.82 -1.03 -7.28
C LEU A 57 4.76 -2.11 -7.08
N PHE A 58 3.72 -2.14 -7.92
CA PHE A 58 2.64 -3.13 -7.81
C PHE A 58 3.12 -4.57 -7.99
N THR A 59 4.03 -4.86 -8.92
CA THR A 59 4.48 -6.24 -9.14
C THR A 59 5.56 -6.69 -8.17
N ASN A 60 6.25 -5.74 -7.52
CA ASN A 60 7.39 -6.02 -6.65
C ASN A 60 7.07 -5.92 -5.16
N VAL A 61 5.84 -5.52 -4.78
CA VAL A 61 5.47 -5.44 -3.36
C VAL A 61 5.39 -6.84 -2.74
N PRO A 62 6.18 -7.15 -1.69
CA PRO A 62 6.19 -8.46 -1.06
C PRO A 62 4.93 -8.63 -0.19
N VAL A 63 3.92 -9.33 -0.70
CA VAL A 63 2.58 -9.40 -0.08
C VAL A 63 2.63 -9.91 1.36
N ARG A 64 3.44 -10.95 1.63
CA ARG A 64 3.57 -11.54 2.97
C ARG A 64 4.22 -10.59 3.96
N GLU A 65 5.21 -9.82 3.51
CA GLU A 65 5.86 -8.82 4.35
C GLU A 65 4.87 -7.69 4.67
N VAL A 66 4.10 -7.23 3.69
CA VAL A 66 3.05 -6.22 3.92
C VAL A 66 2.02 -6.69 4.94
N ILE A 67 1.59 -7.95 4.87
CA ILE A 67 0.67 -8.51 5.88
C ILE A 67 1.29 -8.45 7.28
N GLN A 68 2.58 -8.80 7.42
CA GLN A 68 3.27 -8.70 8.70
C GLN A 68 3.36 -7.24 9.19
N ILE A 69 3.71 -6.31 8.30
CA ILE A 69 3.79 -4.87 8.59
C ILE A 69 2.46 -4.34 9.14
N ILE A 70 1.34 -4.68 8.50
CA ILE A 70 0.02 -4.25 8.96
C ILE A 70 -0.23 -4.80 10.37
N TRP A 71 0.22 -6.01 10.69
CA TRP A 71 -0.06 -6.65 11.99
C TRP A 71 0.77 -5.99 13.09
N ASP A 72 2.04 -5.71 12.79
CA ASP A 72 2.93 -4.99 13.69
C ASP A 72 2.33 -3.62 14.05
N ASP A 73 1.74 -2.90 13.09
CA ASP A 73 1.06 -1.61 13.34
C ASP A 73 -0.23 -1.78 14.16
N VAL A 74 -1.05 -2.78 13.85
CA VAL A 74 -2.28 -3.11 14.60
C VAL A 74 -1.97 -3.39 16.07
N GLU A 75 -0.91 -4.14 16.37
CA GLU A 75 -0.48 -4.42 17.74
C GLU A 75 0.12 -3.18 18.42
N LYS A 76 1.01 -2.47 17.73
CA LYS A 76 1.69 -1.25 18.22
C LYS A 76 0.68 -0.17 18.62
N GLU A 77 -0.31 0.08 17.78
CA GLU A 77 -1.29 1.17 17.94
C GLU A 77 -2.60 0.69 18.58
N ASN A 78 -2.68 -0.60 18.96
CA ASN A 78 -3.84 -1.24 19.60
C ASN A 78 -5.14 -1.03 18.79
N ILE A 79 -5.04 -1.17 17.46
CA ILE A 79 -6.16 -0.97 16.52
C ILE A 79 -7.11 -2.16 16.59
N ARG A 80 -8.40 -1.88 16.75
CA ARG A 80 -9.44 -2.92 16.75
C ARG A 80 -9.94 -3.19 15.34
N LEU A 81 -9.52 -4.30 14.75
CA LEU A 81 -10.02 -4.79 13.47
C LEU A 81 -11.10 -5.84 13.64
N CYS A 82 -12.10 -5.79 12.75
CA CYS A 82 -13.12 -6.81 12.57
C CYS A 82 -13.10 -7.23 11.10
N PRO A 83 -12.84 -8.51 10.76
CA PRO A 83 -12.84 -9.71 11.60
C PRO A 83 -11.52 -9.94 12.35
N LEU A 84 -11.45 -11.04 13.11
CA LEU A 84 -10.25 -11.49 13.81
C LEU A 84 -9.02 -11.51 12.88
N VAL A 85 -7.85 -11.12 13.38
CA VAL A 85 -6.60 -10.97 12.62
C VAL A 85 -6.24 -12.21 11.80
N SER A 86 -6.40 -13.42 12.36
CA SER A 86 -6.12 -14.68 11.64
C SER A 86 -7.07 -14.95 10.47
N VAL A 87 -8.29 -14.43 10.51
CA VAL A 87 -9.22 -14.48 9.39
C VAL A 87 -8.80 -13.46 8.33
N LEU A 88 -8.41 -12.26 8.75
CA LEU A 88 -7.98 -11.19 7.87
C LEU A 88 -6.75 -11.59 7.03
N GLU A 89 -5.78 -12.26 7.63
CA GLU A 89 -4.58 -12.78 6.94
C GLU A 89 -4.97 -13.70 5.78
N ARG A 90 -5.82 -14.69 6.07
CA ARG A 90 -6.28 -15.66 5.07
C ARG A 90 -7.05 -14.97 3.95
N LEU A 91 -7.84 -13.95 4.27
CA LEU A 91 -8.61 -13.20 3.30
C LEU A 91 -7.71 -12.32 2.41
N LEU A 92 -6.69 -11.69 2.98
CA LEU A 92 -5.70 -10.94 2.21
C LEU A 92 -4.95 -11.87 1.27
N LEU A 93 -4.38 -12.97 1.79
CA LEU A 93 -3.68 -13.96 0.98
C LEU A 93 -4.58 -14.52 -0.14
N LEU A 94 -5.86 -14.75 0.11
CA LEU A 94 -6.80 -15.22 -0.92
C LEU A 94 -7.06 -14.17 -2.01
N CYS A 95 -6.99 -12.88 -1.67
CA CYS A 95 -7.23 -11.78 -2.60
C CYS A 95 -5.97 -11.32 -3.33
N THR A 96 -4.79 -11.81 -2.94
CA THR A 96 -3.48 -11.42 -3.48
C THR A 96 -2.74 -12.59 -4.12
N ASN A 97 -2.71 -13.76 -3.47
CA ASN A 97 -2.11 -14.98 -4.02
C ASN A 97 -3.12 -15.76 -4.86
N ASP A 98 -2.63 -16.40 -5.91
CA ASP A 98 -3.42 -17.25 -6.82
C ASP A 98 -4.52 -16.50 -7.60
N VAL A 99 -4.44 -15.17 -7.67
CA VAL A 99 -5.33 -14.38 -8.54
C VAL A 99 -5.02 -14.74 -9.99
N SER A 100 -6.00 -15.36 -10.65
CA SER A 100 -5.91 -15.72 -12.07
C SER A 100 -6.51 -14.61 -12.92
N PHE A 101 -5.77 -14.17 -13.93
CA PHE A 101 -6.21 -13.17 -14.89
C PHE A 101 -5.86 -13.61 -16.31
N SER A 102 -6.59 -13.09 -17.30
CA SER A 102 -6.27 -13.34 -18.71
C SER A 102 -5.66 -12.09 -19.34
N LEU A 103 -4.58 -12.29 -20.10
CA LEU A 103 -3.94 -11.25 -20.89
C LEU A 103 -3.74 -11.80 -22.31
N GLN A 104 -4.29 -11.10 -23.30
CA GLN A 104 -4.21 -11.50 -24.71
C GLN A 104 -4.66 -12.95 -24.99
N GLY A 105 -5.68 -13.42 -24.25
CA GLY A 105 -6.23 -14.77 -24.39
C GLY A 105 -5.48 -15.87 -23.62
N ASN A 106 -4.32 -15.56 -23.03
CA ASN A 106 -3.58 -16.49 -22.18
C ASN A 106 -3.97 -16.30 -20.71
N ALA A 107 -4.12 -17.40 -19.98
CA ALA A 107 -4.38 -17.38 -18.54
C ALA A 107 -3.05 -17.31 -17.77
N TYR A 108 -2.94 -16.35 -16.87
CA TYR A 108 -1.81 -16.16 -15.97
C TYR A 108 -2.31 -16.25 -14.54
N ARG A 109 -1.40 -16.64 -13.66
CA ARG A 109 -1.63 -16.67 -12.22
C ARG A 109 -0.60 -15.78 -11.55
N GLN A 110 -1.07 -14.86 -10.73
CA GLN A 110 -0.20 -14.02 -9.93
C GLN A 110 0.38 -14.82 -8.78
N ILE A 111 1.71 -14.80 -8.67
CA ILE A 111 2.48 -15.52 -7.65
C ILE A 111 2.82 -14.65 -6.45
N ASP A 112 3.02 -13.34 -6.68
CA ASP A 112 3.32 -12.33 -5.66
C ASP A 112 2.99 -10.94 -6.24
N GLY A 113 3.11 -9.91 -5.41
CA GLY A 113 2.75 -8.54 -5.76
C GLY A 113 1.25 -8.26 -5.68
N ALA A 114 0.91 -7.00 -5.86
CA ALA A 114 -0.45 -6.51 -6.01
C ALA A 114 -0.90 -6.65 -7.47
N ALA A 115 -2.06 -7.28 -7.69
CA ALA A 115 -2.64 -7.35 -9.04
C ALA A 115 -3.04 -5.96 -9.53
N THR A 116 -2.56 -5.57 -10.71
CA THR A 116 -3.00 -4.32 -11.35
C THR A 116 -4.51 -4.37 -11.61
N GLY A 117 -5.24 -3.39 -11.06
CA GLY A 117 -6.71 -3.36 -11.10
C GLY A 117 -7.41 -4.09 -9.94
N SER A 118 -6.66 -4.69 -9.00
CA SER A 118 -7.21 -5.09 -7.71
C SER A 118 -7.50 -3.85 -6.86
N PRO A 119 -8.69 -3.75 -6.23
CA PRO A 119 -8.97 -2.71 -5.26
C PRO A 119 -7.99 -2.67 -4.09
N LEU A 120 -7.39 -3.81 -3.73
CA LEU A 120 -6.39 -3.90 -2.65
C LEU A 120 -5.01 -3.40 -3.07
N GLY A 121 -4.73 -3.32 -4.37
CA GLY A 121 -3.38 -3.05 -4.85
C GLY A 121 -2.80 -1.75 -4.27
N PRO A 122 -3.49 -0.61 -4.43
CA PRO A 122 -3.03 0.66 -3.88
C PRO A 122 -2.81 0.62 -2.36
N ALA A 123 -3.73 0.02 -1.60
CA ALA A 123 -3.59 -0.07 -0.16
C ALA A 123 -2.33 -0.86 0.25
N LEU A 124 -2.07 -2.00 -0.39
CA LEU A 124 -0.89 -2.81 -0.11
C LEU A 124 0.42 -2.10 -0.45
N THR A 125 0.45 -1.36 -1.55
CA THR A 125 1.61 -0.57 -1.94
C THR A 125 1.84 0.58 -0.97
N ASP A 126 0.77 1.27 -0.53
CA ASP A 126 0.87 2.36 0.44
C ASP A 126 1.44 1.88 1.77
N PHE A 127 0.99 0.72 2.28
CA PHE A 127 1.53 0.14 3.51
C PHE A 127 3.02 -0.16 3.41
N PHE A 128 3.46 -0.71 2.28
CA PHE A 128 4.87 -0.99 2.05
C PHE A 128 5.70 0.29 1.98
N MET A 129 5.20 1.32 1.28
CA MET A 129 5.87 2.60 1.17
C MET A 129 5.96 3.32 2.52
N ALA A 130 4.88 3.35 3.29
CA ALA A 130 4.86 3.94 4.64
C ALA A 130 5.90 3.28 5.57
N HIS A 131 6.05 1.96 5.48
CA HIS A 131 7.07 1.22 6.24
C HIS A 131 8.50 1.55 5.78
N LEU A 132 8.73 1.70 4.47
CA LEU A 132 10.03 2.13 3.96
C LEU A 132 10.36 3.56 4.38
N GLU A 133 9.36 4.45 4.42
CA GLU A 133 9.50 5.83 4.90
C GLU A 133 9.83 5.91 6.39
N GLU A 134 9.21 5.09 7.25
CA GLU A 134 9.54 5.04 8.69
C GLU A 134 10.98 4.54 8.92
N LYS A 135 11.47 3.64 8.07
CA LYS A 135 12.87 3.15 8.12
C LYS A 135 13.87 4.09 7.43
N GLY A 136 13.42 4.87 6.45
CA GLY A 136 14.22 5.81 5.68
C GLY A 136 14.56 7.06 6.48
N THR A 137 15.85 7.30 6.73
CA THR A 137 16.33 8.44 7.52
C THR A 137 16.06 9.78 6.83
N ASN A 138 15.50 10.78 7.54
CA ASN A 138 15.53 12.26 7.36
C ASN A 138 15.65 12.89 5.94
N ILE A 139 15.31 12.17 4.89
CA ILE A 139 15.34 12.63 3.50
C ILE A 139 13.89 12.83 3.09
N LEU A 140 13.60 13.99 2.50
CA LEU A 140 12.29 14.28 1.94
C LEU A 140 12.17 13.51 0.63
N VAL A 141 11.66 12.29 0.71
CA VAL A 141 11.44 11.42 -0.45
C VAL A 141 10.16 11.87 -1.14
N ILE A 142 10.28 12.30 -2.39
CA ILE A 142 9.13 12.49 -3.28
C ILE A 142 9.06 11.24 -4.15
N THR A 143 8.05 10.40 -3.90
CA THR A 143 7.70 9.26 -4.74
C THR A 143 6.53 9.66 -5.63
N GLU A 144 6.66 9.45 -6.93
CA GLU A 144 5.53 9.54 -7.87
C GLU A 144 4.91 8.15 -8.01
N SER A 145 3.59 8.06 -7.93
CA SER A 145 2.80 6.82 -8.14
C SER A 145 2.02 6.88 -9.44
#